data_AF-A0AA95HMT9-F1
#
_entry.id   AF-A0AA95HMT9-F1
#
_cell.length_a   1.000
_cell.length_b   1.000
_cell.length_c   1.000
_cell.angle_alpha   90.00
_cell.angle_beta   90.00
_cell.angle_gamma   90.00
#
_symmetry.space_group_name_H-M   'P 1'
#
loop_
_entity.id
_entity.type
_entity.pdbx_description
1 polymer ?
#
loop_
_entity_poly.entity_id
_entity_poly.type
_entity_poly.pdbx_seq_one_letter_code
_entity_poly.pdbx_strand_id
1 'polypeptide(L)'
;MYNEYQQKNMVDIMSLTKMGGQVALTVTPEDLHHFANALLAQSRKEWEEQAASARKEESEETFLTTEEVCKIFNVCPATLWQWHRTGYLQHIKFGNKNMYSASSVKAITHARSINETVAGYCKRTSKVDKEIASLNNNERKEVDGNHA
;
A
#
# COMPACT_ATOMS: atom_id res chain seq x y z
N MET A 1 -26.07 46.72 -1.44
CA MET A 1 -26.06 46.38 -0.01
C MET A 1 -27.38 45.75 0.42
N TYR A 2 -27.76 44.63 -0.17
CA TYR A 2 -28.91 43.83 0.27
C TYR A 2 -28.49 42.38 0.08
N ASN A 3 -28.16 41.70 1.18
CA ASN A 3 -28.13 40.24 1.38
C ASN A 3 -27.09 39.78 2.44
N GLU A 4 -26.88 40.57 3.51
CA GLU A 4 -26.09 40.11 4.68
C GLU A 4 -26.97 39.79 5.90
N TYR A 5 -28.31 39.82 5.78
CA TYR A 5 -29.24 39.71 6.92
C TYR A 5 -30.19 38.51 6.88
N GLN A 6 -29.86 37.45 6.16
CA GLN A 6 -30.58 36.17 6.26
C GLN A 6 -29.70 35.01 6.77
N GLN A 7 -28.57 35.32 7.42
CA GLN A 7 -27.82 34.40 8.28
C GLN A 7 -28.56 34.13 9.62
N LYS A 8 -29.89 34.05 9.59
CA LYS A 8 -30.75 34.00 10.79
C LYS A 8 -31.23 32.57 10.99
N ASN A 9 -30.50 31.81 11.82
CA ASN A 9 -30.93 30.54 12.42
C ASN A 9 -31.64 29.56 11.46
N MET A 10 -30.99 29.17 10.36
CA MET A 10 -31.48 28.09 9.52
C MET A 10 -31.05 26.75 10.12
N VAL A 11 -32.01 25.98 10.61
CA VAL A 11 -31.79 24.58 11.00
C VAL A 11 -31.48 23.80 9.72
N ASP A 12 -30.21 23.42 9.55
CA ASP A 12 -29.73 22.67 8.37
C ASP A 12 -30.14 21.19 8.47
N ILE A 13 -30.55 20.60 7.35
CA ILE A 13 -30.90 19.17 7.25
C ILE A 13 -29.75 18.30 7.76
N MET A 14 -28.48 18.68 7.51
CA MET A 14 -27.32 17.92 8.00
C MET A 14 -27.11 18.00 9.52
N SER A 15 -27.65 19.03 10.18
CA SER A 15 -27.59 19.16 11.63
C SER A 15 -28.64 18.27 12.33
N LEU A 16 -29.78 18.04 11.66
CA LEU A 16 -30.86 17.20 12.17
C LEU A 16 -30.49 15.72 12.21
N THR A 17 -29.71 15.24 11.23
CA THR A 17 -29.29 13.82 11.17
C THR A 17 -28.46 13.40 12.39
N LYS A 18 -27.73 14.34 13.01
CA LYS A 18 -26.89 14.07 14.20
C LYS A 18 -27.68 13.86 15.48
N MET A 19 -28.92 14.32 15.55
CA MET A 19 -29.78 14.17 16.73
C MET A 19 -30.38 12.76 16.83
N GLY A 20 -30.39 12.00 15.73
CA GLY A 20 -30.94 10.65 15.67
C GLY A 20 -32.48 10.62 15.72
N GLY A 21 -33.06 9.51 15.25
CA GLY A 21 -34.50 9.29 15.22
C GLY A 21 -35.16 9.50 13.84
N GLN A 22 -36.30 8.87 13.64
CA GLN A 22 -37.09 9.00 12.42
C GLN A 22 -37.93 10.27 12.49
N VAL A 23 -37.71 11.19 11.55
CA VAL A 23 -38.42 12.48 11.48
C VAL A 23 -39.01 12.64 10.09
N ALA A 24 -40.29 13.00 10.00
CA ALA A 24 -40.92 13.44 8.77
C ALA A 24 -40.76 14.96 8.65
N LEU A 25 -40.21 15.42 7.53
CA LEU A 25 -39.86 16.82 7.31
C LEU A 25 -40.59 17.34 6.07
N THR A 26 -41.16 18.55 6.18
CA THR A 26 -41.61 19.33 5.03
C THR A 26 -40.52 20.34 4.71
N VAL A 27 -39.92 20.23 3.52
CA VAL A 27 -38.81 21.08 3.08
C VAL A 27 -39.24 21.96 1.91
N THR A 28 -38.64 23.15 1.77
CA THR A 28 -38.83 23.95 0.57
C THR A 28 -37.92 23.47 -0.56
N PRO A 29 -38.22 23.76 -1.83
CA PRO A 29 -37.32 23.45 -2.95
C PRO A 29 -35.93 24.07 -2.78
N GLU A 30 -35.84 25.27 -2.17
CA GLU A 30 -34.58 25.96 -1.93
C GLU A 30 -33.71 25.22 -0.92
N ASP A 31 -34.32 24.68 0.14
CA ASP A 31 -33.62 23.87 1.16
C ASP A 31 -33.03 22.60 0.53
N LEU A 32 -33.79 21.93 -0.34
CA LEU A 32 -33.34 20.72 -1.03
C LEU A 32 -32.19 21.01 -1.99
N HIS A 33 -32.24 22.14 -2.69
CA HIS A 33 -31.17 22.58 -3.58
C HIS A 33 -29.88 22.90 -2.80
N HIS A 34 -30.00 23.60 -1.68
CA HIS A 34 -28.87 23.86 -0.78
C HIS A 34 -28.26 22.57 -0.24
N PHE A 35 -29.09 21.61 0.18
CA PHE A 35 -28.65 20.30 0.64
C PHE A 35 -27.86 19.54 -0.43
N ALA A 36 -28.35 19.51 -1.68
CA ALA A 36 -27.64 18.85 -2.78
C ALA A 36 -26.26 19.49 -3.04
N ASN A 37 -26.18 20.83 -3.02
CA ASN A 37 -24.91 21.54 -3.19
C ASN A 37 -23.95 21.31 -2.01
N ALA A 38 -24.46 21.25 -0.79
CA ALA A 38 -23.67 20.94 0.40
C ALA A 38 -23.07 19.53 0.33
N LEU A 39 -23.85 18.52 -0.11
CA LEU A 39 -23.33 17.17 -0.33
C LEU A 39 -22.24 17.13 -1.40
N LEU A 40 -22.44 17.80 -2.53
CA LEU A 40 -21.43 17.87 -3.59
C LEU A 40 -20.14 18.55 -3.13
N ALA A 41 -20.27 19.64 -2.36
CA ALA A 41 -19.13 20.34 -1.79
C ALA A 41 -18.36 19.47 -0.78
N GLN A 42 -19.08 18.76 0.10
CA GLN A 42 -18.48 17.84 1.07
C GLN A 42 -17.75 16.69 0.36
N SER A 43 -18.39 16.04 -0.61
CA SER A 43 -17.76 14.95 -1.38
C SER A 43 -16.50 15.40 -2.12
N ARG A 44 -16.52 16.60 -2.72
CA ARG A 44 -15.33 17.18 -3.36
C ARG A 44 -14.21 17.43 -2.35
N LYS A 45 -14.55 18.00 -1.20
CA LYS A 45 -13.59 18.26 -0.12
C LYS A 45 -12.95 16.98 0.40
N GLU A 46 -13.74 15.94 0.66
CA GLU A 46 -13.23 14.64 1.10
C GLU A 46 -12.32 14.00 0.04
N TRP A 47 -12.67 14.12 -1.24
CA TRP A 47 -11.84 13.66 -2.35
C TRP A 47 -10.52 14.44 -2.44
N GLU A 48 -10.57 15.76 -2.30
CA GLU A 48 -9.40 16.63 -2.31
C GLU A 48 -8.50 16.37 -1.11
N GLU A 49 -9.04 16.12 0.09
CA GLU A 49 -8.29 15.74 1.28
C GLU A 49 -7.64 14.35 1.12
N GLN A 50 -8.32 13.38 0.52
CA GLN A 50 -7.74 12.08 0.18
C GLN A 50 -6.64 12.21 -0.89
N ALA A 51 -6.87 13.00 -1.93
CA ALA A 51 -5.86 13.25 -2.96
C ALA A 51 -4.66 14.04 -2.41
N ALA A 52 -4.89 15.00 -1.52
CA ALA A 52 -3.85 15.78 -0.87
C ALA A 52 -3.06 14.95 0.14
N SER A 53 -3.71 14.06 0.91
CA SER A 53 -3.01 13.14 1.81
C SER A 53 -2.17 12.12 1.04
N ALA A 54 -2.69 11.57 -0.06
CA ALA A 54 -1.92 10.73 -0.98
C ALA A 54 -0.70 11.48 -1.57
N ARG A 55 -0.90 12.74 -2.00
CA ARG A 55 0.21 13.59 -2.49
C ARG A 55 1.19 14.00 -1.39
N LYS A 56 0.74 14.16 -0.15
CA LYS A 56 1.59 14.53 0.98
C LYS A 56 2.46 13.36 1.44
N GLU A 57 1.97 12.13 1.29
CA GLU A 57 2.79 10.92 1.44
C GLU A 57 3.83 10.79 0.32
N GLU A 58 3.55 11.38 -0.85
CA GLU A 58 4.44 11.40 -2.02
C GLU A 58 5.45 12.58 -2.02
N SER A 59 5.25 13.63 -1.22
CA SER A 59 5.95 14.92 -1.41
C SER A 59 7.33 15.07 -0.75
N GLU A 60 7.82 14.11 0.02
CA GLU A 60 9.22 14.11 0.47
C GLU A 60 9.88 12.78 0.11
N GLU A 61 10.57 12.75 -1.03
CA GLU A 61 11.46 11.64 -1.37
C GLU A 61 12.52 11.52 -0.27
N THR A 62 12.35 10.51 0.58
CA THR A 62 13.27 10.21 1.66
C THR A 62 14.39 9.32 1.16
N PHE A 63 15.58 9.51 1.71
CA PHE A 63 16.76 8.75 1.32
C PHE A 63 17.21 7.84 2.45
N LEU A 64 17.40 6.56 2.13
CA LEU A 64 17.84 5.53 3.05
C LEU A 64 19.33 5.27 2.91
N THR A 65 20.00 5.09 4.04
CA THR A 65 21.41 4.70 4.10
C THR A 65 21.60 3.24 3.67
N THR A 66 22.85 2.91 3.33
CA THR A 66 23.23 1.52 3.00
C THR A 66 22.87 0.54 4.12
N GLU A 67 23.03 0.94 5.39
CA GLU A 67 22.71 0.08 6.54
C GLU A 67 21.20 -0.19 6.66
N GLU A 68 20.36 0.81 6.45
CA GLU A 68 18.90 0.66 6.49
C GLU A 68 18.41 -0.25 5.35
N VAL A 69 18.92 -0.04 4.14
CA VAL A 69 18.55 -0.87 2.98
C VAL A 69 19.01 -2.32 3.17
N CYS A 70 20.20 -2.54 3.72
CA CYS A 70 20.67 -3.88 4.10
C CYS A 70 19.72 -4.56 5.09
N LYS A 71 19.21 -3.82 6.09
CA LYS A 71 18.23 -4.35 7.06
C LYS A 71 16.89 -4.69 6.41
N ILE A 72 16.39 -3.82 5.53
CA ILE A 72 15.11 -4.01 4.84
C ILE A 72 15.13 -5.27 3.97
N PHE A 73 16.19 -5.46 3.17
CA PHE A 73 16.29 -6.62 2.27
C PHE A 73 16.97 -7.84 2.91
N ASN A 74 17.51 -7.70 4.12
CA ASN A 74 18.35 -8.69 4.80
C ASN A 74 19.50 -9.20 3.91
N VAL A 75 20.28 -8.26 3.36
CA VAL A 75 21.43 -8.52 2.46
C VAL A 75 22.70 -7.85 2.99
N CYS A 76 23.85 -8.23 2.45
CA CYS A 76 25.12 -7.59 2.78
C CYS A 76 25.42 -6.39 1.84
N PRO A 77 26.30 -5.45 2.26
CA PRO A 77 26.65 -4.28 1.43
C PRO A 77 27.23 -4.63 0.06
N ALA A 78 27.92 -5.76 -0.06
CA ALA A 78 28.45 -6.24 -1.35
C ALA A 78 27.33 -6.55 -2.35
N THR A 79 26.20 -7.10 -1.88
CA THR A 79 25.01 -7.33 -2.71
C THR A 79 24.44 -6.02 -3.24
N LEU A 80 24.36 -4.98 -2.40
CA LEU A 80 23.88 -3.66 -2.84
C LEU A 80 24.82 -3.01 -3.88
N TRP A 81 26.14 -3.21 -3.74
CA TRP A 81 27.09 -2.76 -4.75
C TRP A 81 26.90 -3.47 -6.11
N GLN A 82 26.63 -4.78 -6.07
CA GLN A 82 26.26 -5.53 -7.26
C GLN A 82 24.96 -5.02 -7.88
N TRP A 83 23.93 -4.75 -7.06
CA TRP A 83 22.66 -4.20 -7.53
C TRP A 83 22.83 -2.85 -8.23
N HIS A 84 23.66 -1.96 -7.68
CA HIS A 84 24.01 -0.70 -8.33
C HIS A 84 24.69 -0.92 -9.68
N ARG A 85 25.66 -1.85 -9.77
CA ARG A 85 26.32 -2.18 -11.05
C ARG A 85 25.37 -2.73 -12.10
N THR A 86 24.40 -3.54 -11.68
CA THR A 86 23.38 -4.11 -12.59
C THR A 86 22.22 -3.17 -12.89
N GLY A 87 22.13 -2.03 -12.20
CA GLY A 87 21.01 -1.09 -12.33
C GLY A 87 19.73 -1.50 -11.58
N TYR A 88 19.75 -2.60 -10.81
CA TYR A 88 18.58 -3.10 -10.09
C TYR A 88 18.13 -2.17 -8.95
N LEU A 89 19.09 -1.65 -8.19
CA LEU A 89 18.86 -0.62 -7.18
C LEU A 89 20.09 0.29 -7.15
N GLN A 90 19.93 1.50 -7.65
CA GLN A 90 21.03 2.46 -7.77
C GLN A 90 21.11 3.34 -6.51
N HIS A 91 22.35 3.62 -6.08
CA HIS A 91 22.61 4.59 -5.02
C HIS A 91 22.90 5.96 -5.62
N ILE A 92 22.62 6.99 -4.84
CA ILE A 92 23.03 8.37 -5.08
C ILE A 92 24.10 8.73 -4.04
N LYS A 93 25.12 9.47 -4.47
CA LYS A 93 26.18 9.94 -3.59
C LYS A 93 25.73 11.21 -2.86
N PHE A 94 25.62 11.11 -1.54
CA PHE A 94 25.45 12.25 -0.63
C PHE A 94 26.77 12.46 0.09
N GLY A 95 27.65 13.27 -0.52
CA GLY A 95 29.06 13.35 -0.12
C GLY A 95 29.74 11.98 -0.22
N ASN A 96 30.29 11.50 0.91
CA ASN A 96 30.96 10.20 0.97
C ASN A 96 30.00 9.02 1.26
N LYS A 97 28.71 9.28 1.49
CA LYS A 97 27.73 8.24 1.83
C LYS A 97 26.91 7.83 0.60
N ASN A 98 26.63 6.53 0.51
CA ASN A 98 25.70 5.98 -0.47
C ASN A 98 24.29 5.98 0.13
N MET A 99 23.36 6.63 -0.58
CA MET A 99 21.96 6.73 -0.22
C MET A 99 21.07 6.14 -1.31
N TYR A 100 19.88 5.68 -0.96
CA TYR A 100 18.92 5.06 -1.87
C TYR A 100 17.57 5.75 -1.72
N SER A 101 16.86 5.99 -2.83
CA SER A 101 15.51 6.54 -2.78
C SER A 101 14.56 5.56 -2.11
N ALA A 102 13.79 6.04 -1.13
CA ALA A 102 12.80 5.23 -0.45
C ALA A 102 11.74 4.72 -1.43
N SER A 103 11.41 5.50 -2.49
CA SER A 103 10.51 5.07 -3.56
C SER A 103 11.00 3.81 -4.28
N SER A 104 12.27 3.78 -4.71
CA SER A 104 12.87 2.61 -5.38
C SER A 104 12.96 1.40 -4.45
N VAL A 105 13.31 1.61 -3.17
CA VAL A 105 13.34 0.54 -2.16
C VAL A 105 11.94 -0.04 -1.93
N LYS A 106 10.92 0.82 -1.79
CA LYS A 106 9.51 0.41 -1.64
C LYS A 106 9.01 -0.34 -2.88
N ALA A 107 9.31 0.14 -4.09
CA ALA A 107 8.91 -0.50 -5.34
C ALA A 107 9.41 -1.96 -5.42
N ILE A 108 10.68 -2.18 -5.06
CA ILE A 108 11.27 -3.53 -5.00
C ILE A 108 10.61 -4.38 -3.90
N THR A 109 10.33 -3.77 -2.74
CA THR A 109 9.69 -4.46 -1.61
C THR A 109 8.26 -4.90 -1.94
N HIS A 110 7.47 -4.06 -2.62
CA HIS A 110 6.10 -4.36 -3.01
C HIS A 110 6.03 -5.38 -4.15
N ALA A 111 6.98 -5.33 -5.10
CA ALA A 111 7.13 -6.37 -6.12
C ALA A 111 7.53 -7.72 -5.51
N ARG A 112 8.35 -7.70 -4.45
CA ARG A 112 8.73 -8.88 -3.66
C ARG A 112 7.69 -9.14 -2.56
N SER A 113 6.49 -9.58 -2.94
CA SER A 113 5.51 -10.13 -1.98
C SER A 113 6.10 -11.37 -1.26
N ILE A 114 6.82 -11.11 -0.15
CA ILE A 114 7.24 -11.91 1.02
C ILE A 114 7.86 -13.32 0.84
N ASN A 115 7.74 -14.00 -0.29
CA ASN A 115 8.10 -15.42 -0.45
C ASN A 115 9.48 -15.69 -1.08
N GLU A 116 10.33 -14.65 -1.22
CA GLU A 116 11.63 -14.72 -1.90
C GLU A 116 12.76 -14.01 -1.14
N THR A 117 12.76 -14.08 0.19
CA THR A 117 14.02 -13.86 0.93
C THR A 117 14.97 -15.04 0.65
N VAL A 118 16.29 -14.86 0.78
CA VAL A 118 17.26 -15.98 0.68
C VAL A 118 16.87 -17.10 1.65
N ALA A 119 16.36 -16.74 2.83
CA ALA A 119 15.77 -17.69 3.78
C ALA A 119 14.51 -18.41 3.25
N GLY A 120 13.65 -17.71 2.49
CA GLY A 120 12.49 -18.30 1.81
C GLY A 120 12.88 -19.24 0.66
N TYR A 121 13.88 -18.89 -0.14
CA TYR A 121 14.42 -19.74 -1.21
C TYR A 121 15.00 -21.05 -0.64
N CYS A 122 15.84 -20.98 0.40
CA CYS A 122 16.42 -22.17 1.05
C CYS A 122 15.37 -23.08 1.72
N LYS A 123 14.26 -22.52 2.23
CA LYS A 123 13.15 -23.32 2.77
C LYS A 123 12.38 -24.05 1.66
N ARG A 124 12.25 -23.43 0.48
CA ARG A 124 11.53 -24.00 -0.68
C ARG A 124 12.30 -25.19 -1.27
N THR A 125 13.61 -25.06 -1.46
CA THR A 125 14.45 -26.16 -1.98
C THR A 125 14.34 -27.39 -1.08
N SER A 126 14.43 -27.21 0.25
CA SER A 126 14.29 -28.31 1.22
C SER A 126 12.94 -29.04 1.20
N LYS A 127 11.87 -28.37 0.71
CA LYS A 127 10.52 -28.94 0.62
C LYS A 127 10.35 -29.70 -0.69
N VAL A 128 10.84 -29.13 -1.80
CA VAL A 128 10.88 -29.79 -3.12
C VAL A 128 11.76 -31.05 -3.08
N ASP A 129 12.92 -31.00 -2.42
CA ASP A 129 13.81 -32.14 -2.28
C ASP A 129 13.16 -33.31 -1.50
N LYS A 130 12.34 -32.99 -0.49
CA LYS A 130 11.57 -33.99 0.29
C LYS A 130 10.40 -34.57 -0.52
N GLU A 131 9.74 -33.76 -1.32
CA GLU A 131 8.66 -34.21 -2.21
C GLU A 131 9.20 -35.14 -3.31
N ILE A 132 10.31 -34.78 -3.97
CA ILE A 132 10.98 -35.63 -4.96
C ILE A 132 11.44 -36.96 -4.33
N ALA A 133 11.99 -36.92 -3.11
CA ALA A 133 12.36 -38.14 -2.40
C ALA A 133 11.14 -39.02 -2.06
N SER A 134 9.98 -38.42 -1.76
CA SER A 134 8.74 -39.17 -1.48
C SER A 134 8.13 -39.80 -2.74
N LEU A 135 8.20 -39.11 -3.89
CA LEU A 135 7.74 -39.62 -5.19
C LEU A 135 8.59 -40.80 -5.68
N ASN A 136 9.91 -40.69 -5.56
CA ASN A 136 10.84 -41.76 -5.94
C ASN A 136 10.72 -43.04 -5.09
N ASN A 137 10.12 -42.96 -3.90
CA ASN A 137 9.87 -44.12 -3.04
C ASN A 137 8.52 -44.81 -3.35
N ASN A 138 7.58 -44.12 -4.00
CA ASN A 138 6.30 -44.72 -4.42
C ASN A 138 6.44 -45.47 -5.76
N GLU A 139 7.27 -44.99 -6.70
CA GLU A 139 7.50 -45.68 -7.98
C GLU A 139 8.26 -47.01 -7.85
N ARG A 140 9.06 -47.20 -6.79
CA ARG A 140 9.78 -48.47 -6.55
C ARG A 140 8.92 -49.57 -5.97
N LYS A 141 7.70 -49.28 -5.49
CA LYS A 141 6.81 -50.29 -4.90
C LYS A 141 5.86 -50.95 -5.91
N GLU A 142 5.79 -50.47 -7.14
CA GLU A 142 4.89 -51.01 -8.17
C GLU A 142 5.53 -52.08 -9.07
N VAL A 143 6.85 -52.32 -8.99
CA VAL A 143 7.57 -53.21 -9.92
C VAL A 143 7.69 -54.66 -9.42
N ASP A 144 7.55 -54.93 -8.11
CA ASP A 144 7.73 -56.28 -7.54
C ASP A 144 6.42 -57.08 -7.39
N GLY A 145 5.45 -56.86 -8.28
CA GLY A 145 4.07 -57.34 -8.11
C GLY A 145 3.55 -58.40 -9.08
N ASN A 146 4.30 -58.86 -10.09
CA ASN A 146 3.77 -59.84 -11.05
C ASN A 146 4.77 -60.97 -11.33
N HIS A 147 4.77 -61.98 -10.45
CA HIS A 147 5.20 -63.34 -10.76
C HIS A 147 4.00 -64.27 -10.54
N ALA A 148 3.41 -64.75 -11.65
CA ALA A 148 2.54 -65.90 -11.71
C ALA A 148 2.73 -66.57 -13.07
#